data_AF-A0A117S1F9-F1
#
_entry.id   AF-A0A117S1F9-F1
#
_cell.length_a   1.000
_cell.length_b   1.000
_cell.length_c   1.000
_cell.angle_alpha   90.00
_cell.angle_beta   90.00
_cell.angle_gamma   90.00
#
_symmetry.space_group_name_H-M   'P 1'
#
loop_
_entity.id
_entity.type
_entity.pdbx_description
1 polymer ?
#
loop_
_entity_poly.entity_id
_entity_poly.type
_entity_poly.pdbx_seq_one_letter_code
_entity_poly.pdbx_strand_id
1 'polypeptide(L)'
;MRIFLDVGGHYGEVLDVALDPRWGFERIYSFEPARHCRRILSGFRDARVQVVPAGLSSRSGKATLFGTGLLGASVYADKSQPGECVQTENIALLRATDWLLANTSEEDDIYLKLNCEGSECDVIEDMLDSGVIGRLRSIYVDFDVRKIPSQAHRRATVEQRLRQHRQQFVTPDSLTRPAGSAAVREWLTLVGPQSPAARGTLRYRLGLHRPPYVWASRAAKATLPKPAYSLAARHLGAQTRLRTSR
;
A
#
# COMPACT_ATOMS: atom_id res chain seq x y z
N MET A 1 -5.78 -17.30 10.88
CA MET A 1 -4.73 -16.35 11.32
C MET A 1 -5.15 -14.92 11.01
N ARG A 2 -4.58 -13.91 11.67
CA ARG A 2 -4.87 -12.49 11.36
C ARG A 2 -3.90 -11.94 10.33
N ILE A 3 -4.40 -11.54 9.17
CA ILE A 3 -3.60 -11.17 7.99
C ILE A 3 -3.82 -9.71 7.61
N PHE A 4 -2.74 -8.99 7.33
CA PHE A 4 -2.79 -7.67 6.71
C PHE A 4 -2.29 -7.71 5.26
N LEU A 5 -3.10 -7.20 4.34
CA LEU A 5 -2.75 -7.04 2.93
C LEU A 5 -2.54 -5.55 2.65
N ASP A 6 -1.30 -5.13 2.40
CA ASP A 6 -0.91 -3.78 2.01
C ASP A 6 -0.70 -3.71 0.50
N VAL A 7 -1.68 -3.21 -0.25
CA VAL A 7 -1.59 -3.07 -1.70
C VAL A 7 -1.16 -1.66 -2.06
N GLY A 8 -0.04 -1.55 -2.77
CA GLY A 8 0.69 -0.30 -2.99
C GLY A 8 1.52 0.08 -1.78
N GLY A 9 2.47 -0.79 -1.43
CA GLY A 9 3.32 -0.65 -0.24
C GLY A 9 4.30 0.52 -0.29
N HIS A 10 4.66 1.00 -1.49
CA HIS A 10 5.53 2.14 -1.75
C HIS A 10 6.82 2.10 -0.90
N TYR A 11 7.04 3.05 0.01
CA TYR A 11 8.23 3.08 0.87
C TYR A 11 8.01 2.44 2.25
N GLY A 12 6.87 1.77 2.45
CA GLY A 12 6.54 1.05 3.68
C GLY A 12 5.92 1.92 4.77
N GLU A 13 5.36 3.08 4.41
CA GLU A 13 4.73 3.99 5.38
C GLU A 13 3.54 3.34 6.10
N VAL A 14 2.75 2.53 5.39
CA VAL A 14 1.63 1.77 5.95
C VAL A 14 2.10 0.46 6.56
N LEU A 15 3.10 -0.20 5.95
CA LEU A 15 3.74 -1.39 6.51
C LEU A 15 4.23 -1.16 7.95
N ASP A 16 4.83 0.01 8.23
CA ASP A 16 5.24 0.38 9.59
C ASP A 16 4.08 0.46 10.57
N VAL A 17 2.88 0.86 10.13
CA VAL A 17 1.67 0.86 10.97
C VAL A 17 1.21 -0.56 11.22
N ALA A 18 1.14 -1.40 10.20
CA ALA A 18 0.69 -2.79 10.31
C ALA A 18 1.61 -3.63 11.20
N LEU A 19 2.90 -3.30 11.26
CA LEU A 19 3.88 -3.98 12.11
C LEU A 19 3.72 -3.68 13.61
N ASP A 20 2.93 -2.70 14.00
CA ASP A 20 2.62 -2.41 15.39
C ASP A 20 1.99 -3.65 16.06
N PRO A 21 2.65 -4.29 17.05
CA PRO A 21 2.15 -5.53 17.65
C PRO A 21 0.77 -5.38 18.30
N ARG A 22 0.37 -4.14 18.58
CA ARG A 22 -0.97 -3.83 19.09
C ARG A 22 -2.08 -4.32 18.18
N TRP A 23 -1.83 -4.54 16.88
CA TRP A 23 -2.83 -4.99 15.91
C TRP A 23 -2.97 -6.52 15.79
N GLY A 24 -2.01 -7.27 16.35
CA GLY A 24 -2.09 -8.73 16.36
C GLY A 24 -1.93 -9.41 15.00
N PHE A 25 -1.47 -8.71 13.95
CA PHE A 25 -1.21 -9.35 12.66
C PHE A 25 -0.09 -10.37 12.77
N GLU A 26 -0.38 -11.59 12.34
CA GLU A 26 0.54 -12.73 12.29
C GLU A 26 1.24 -12.83 10.94
N ARG A 27 0.57 -12.36 9.88
CA ARG A 27 1.09 -12.30 8.52
C ARG A 27 0.79 -10.97 7.88
N ILE A 28 1.77 -10.41 7.16
CA ILE A 28 1.64 -9.15 6.44
C ILE A 28 2.19 -9.35 5.03
N TYR A 29 1.34 -9.14 4.02
CA TYR A 29 1.75 -9.14 2.62
C TYR A 29 1.76 -7.71 2.11
N SER A 30 2.91 -7.25 1.60
CA SER A 30 3.05 -5.91 1.01
C SER A 30 3.30 -6.05 -0.49
N PHE A 31 2.30 -5.66 -1.29
CA PHE A 31 2.33 -5.72 -2.75
C PHE A 31 2.92 -4.43 -3.29
N GLU A 32 4.03 -4.56 -3.99
CA GLU A 32 4.72 -3.43 -4.60
C GLU A 32 5.41 -3.88 -5.89
N PRO A 33 4.90 -3.47 -7.06
CA PRO A 33 5.53 -3.85 -8.33
C PRO A 33 6.84 -3.08 -8.62
N ALA A 34 6.96 -1.81 -8.21
CA ALA A 34 8.07 -0.95 -8.60
C ALA A 34 9.40 -1.42 -8.00
N ARG A 35 10.42 -1.67 -8.84
CA ARG A 35 11.70 -2.24 -8.37
C ARG A 35 12.39 -1.39 -7.32
N HIS A 36 12.30 -0.06 -7.42
CA HIS A 36 12.92 0.84 -6.45
C HIS A 36 12.27 0.69 -5.06
N CYS A 37 10.94 0.76 -4.99
CA CYS A 37 10.16 0.60 -3.78
C CYS A 37 10.38 -0.78 -3.14
N ARG A 38 10.43 -1.85 -3.95
CA ARG A 38 10.76 -3.21 -3.46
C ARG A 38 12.12 -3.30 -2.75
N ARG A 39 13.15 -2.63 -3.26
CA ARG A 39 14.47 -2.60 -2.59
C ARG A 39 14.36 -1.97 -1.22
N ILE A 40 13.57 -0.91 -1.10
CA ILE A 40 13.30 -0.23 0.17
C ILE A 40 12.55 -1.16 1.14
N LEU A 41 11.47 -1.79 0.67
CA LEU A 41 10.67 -2.73 1.46
C LEU A 41 11.46 -3.95 1.94
N SER A 42 12.43 -4.43 1.14
CA SER A 42 13.32 -5.52 1.53
C SER A 42 14.22 -5.20 2.74
N GLY A 43 14.35 -3.92 3.09
CA GLY A 43 15.06 -3.47 4.29
C GLY A 43 14.29 -3.69 5.59
N PHE A 44 12.98 -3.98 5.53
CA PHE A 44 12.19 -4.29 6.72
C PHE A 44 12.57 -5.67 7.27
N ARG A 45 12.84 -5.74 8.57
CA ARG A 45 13.32 -6.95 9.25
C ARG A 45 12.29 -7.45 10.26
N ASP A 46 11.23 -8.09 9.77
CA ASP A 46 10.20 -8.74 10.59
C ASP A 46 9.70 -10.01 9.88
N ALA A 47 9.63 -11.14 10.59
CA ALA A 47 9.28 -12.44 10.03
C ALA A 47 7.83 -12.53 9.54
N ARG A 48 6.98 -11.61 9.99
CA ARG A 48 5.58 -11.52 9.55
C ARG A 48 5.46 -10.97 8.12
N VAL A 49 6.47 -10.26 7.63
CA VAL A 49 6.41 -9.52 6.35
C VAL A 49 6.81 -10.42 5.19
N GLN A 50 5.98 -10.44 4.15
CA GLN A 50 6.32 -10.92 2.83
C GLN A 50 6.08 -9.80 1.81
N VAL A 51 7.14 -9.39 1.13
CA VAL A 51 7.03 -8.46 -0.01
C VAL A 51 6.66 -9.26 -1.25
N VAL A 52 5.53 -8.93 -1.87
CA VAL A 52 5.05 -9.54 -3.11
C VAL A 52 5.44 -8.63 -4.27
N PRO A 53 6.31 -9.08 -5.20
CA PRO A 53 6.87 -8.21 -6.25
C PRO A 53 5.93 -8.03 -7.45
N ALA A 54 4.66 -7.73 -7.18
CA ALA A 54 3.60 -7.57 -8.17
C ALA A 54 2.53 -6.60 -7.66
N GLY A 55 1.79 -5.99 -8.58
CA GLY A 55 0.52 -5.32 -8.27
C GLY A 55 -0.64 -6.32 -8.22
N LEU A 56 -1.71 -5.95 -7.52
CA LEU A 56 -3.00 -6.66 -7.64
C LEU A 56 -3.87 -5.96 -8.69
N SER A 57 -4.65 -6.75 -9.43
CA SER A 57 -5.60 -6.27 -10.44
C SER A 57 -6.73 -7.28 -10.64
N SER A 58 -7.59 -7.06 -11.63
CA SER A 58 -8.63 -8.01 -12.06
C SER A 58 -8.12 -9.13 -12.97
N ARG A 59 -6.85 -9.07 -13.37
CA ARG A 59 -6.21 -10.07 -14.23
C ARG A 59 -4.74 -10.27 -13.87
N SER A 60 -4.25 -11.47 -14.12
CA SER A 60 -2.83 -11.79 -14.07
C SER A 60 -2.16 -11.44 -15.40
N GLY A 61 -0.91 -10.97 -15.36
CA GLY A 61 -0.17 -10.67 -16.58
C GLY A 61 0.92 -9.63 -16.39
N LYS A 62 1.26 -8.92 -17.47
CA LYS A 62 2.20 -7.81 -17.47
C LYS A 62 1.47 -6.51 -17.75
N ALA A 63 1.92 -5.43 -17.13
CA ALA A 63 1.46 -4.08 -17.40
C ALA A 63 2.64 -3.10 -17.39
N THR A 64 2.45 -1.95 -18.02
CA THR A 64 3.38 -0.82 -17.91
C THR A 64 2.95 0.06 -16.76
N LEU A 65 3.84 0.27 -15.79
CA LEU A 65 3.69 1.23 -14.72
C LEU A 65 4.31 2.56 -15.16
N PHE A 66 3.51 3.60 -15.27
CA PHE A 66 3.93 4.96 -15.55
C PHE A 66 4.28 5.69 -14.24
N GLY A 67 5.41 6.39 -14.20
CA GLY A 67 5.85 7.16 -13.03
C GLY A 67 6.48 6.30 -11.94
N THR A 68 7.13 5.18 -12.31
CA THR A 68 7.65 4.19 -11.34
C THR A 68 8.45 4.84 -10.20
N GLY A 69 8.11 4.47 -8.96
CA GLY A 69 8.75 4.99 -7.75
C GLY A 69 8.39 6.42 -7.34
N LEU A 70 7.48 7.08 -8.06
CA LEU A 70 6.91 8.38 -7.67
C LEU A 70 5.56 8.19 -6.96
N LEU A 71 5.21 9.14 -6.09
CA LEU A 71 3.84 9.33 -5.64
C LEU A 71 2.99 9.69 -6.86
N GLY A 72 1.96 8.91 -7.18
CA GLY A 72 1.16 9.06 -8.40
C GLY A 72 1.38 7.98 -9.47
N ALA A 73 2.32 7.05 -9.30
CA ALA A 73 2.64 6.03 -10.31
C ALA A 73 1.40 5.19 -10.69
N SER A 74 1.06 4.99 -11.96
CA SER A 74 -0.18 4.31 -12.34
C SER A 74 -0.02 3.41 -13.56
N VAL A 75 -0.90 2.41 -13.70
CA VAL A 75 -1.02 1.61 -14.93
C VAL A 75 -1.86 2.31 -16.00
N TYR A 76 -2.48 3.44 -15.65
CA TYR A 76 -3.29 4.26 -16.56
C TYR A 76 -2.46 5.43 -17.09
N ALA A 77 -2.30 5.49 -18.41
CA ALA A 77 -1.47 6.49 -19.08
C ALA A 77 -2.07 7.91 -19.04
N ASP A 78 -3.38 8.05 -18.87
CA ASP A 78 -4.12 9.32 -18.82
C ASP A 78 -4.12 9.98 -17.44
N LYS A 79 -3.42 9.40 -16.45
CA LYS A 79 -3.20 10.04 -15.16
C LYS A 79 -2.15 11.14 -15.32
N SER A 80 -2.51 12.39 -15.01
CA SER A 80 -1.59 13.52 -15.04
C SER A 80 -0.37 13.29 -14.13
N GLN A 81 0.80 13.10 -14.75
CA GLN A 81 2.08 12.98 -14.05
C GLN A 81 2.80 14.34 -14.03
N PRO A 82 3.32 14.80 -12.89
CA PRO A 82 4.13 16.01 -12.86
C PRO A 82 5.52 15.76 -13.47
N GLY A 83 5.76 16.21 -14.70
CA GLY A 83 7.08 16.31 -15.34
C GLY A 83 7.17 15.73 -16.76
N GLU A 84 8.18 16.17 -17.52
CA GLU A 84 8.38 15.82 -18.95
C GLU A 84 8.94 14.40 -19.20
N CYS A 85 9.45 13.71 -18.17
CA CYS A 85 10.03 12.37 -18.33
C CYS A 85 9.45 11.40 -17.30
N VAL A 86 8.39 10.70 -17.69
CA VAL A 86 7.73 9.67 -16.89
C VAL A 86 8.49 8.37 -17.06
N GLN A 87 9.30 7.98 -16.05
CA GLN A 87 9.93 6.66 -16.07
C GLN A 87 8.84 5.58 -16.08
N THR A 88 9.01 4.60 -16.97
CA THR A 88 8.10 3.46 -17.08
C THR A 88 8.80 2.17 -16.67
N GLU A 89 8.04 1.23 -16.12
CA GLU A 89 8.54 -0.10 -15.75
C GLU A 89 7.53 -1.16 -16.17
N ASN A 90 8.01 -2.26 -16.75
CA ASN A 90 7.16 -3.44 -16.98
C ASN A 90 7.03 -4.22 -15.68
N ILE A 91 5.80 -4.33 -15.18
CA ILE A 91 5.47 -4.92 -13.89
C ILE A 91 4.62 -6.18 -14.06
N ALA A 92 4.70 -7.06 -13.07
CA ALA A 92 3.78 -8.19 -12.95
C ALA A 92 2.49 -7.75 -12.24
N LEU A 93 1.36 -8.23 -12.74
CA LEU A 93 0.06 -8.14 -12.10
C LEU A 93 -0.40 -9.54 -11.74
N LEU A 94 -1.00 -9.67 -10.57
CA LEU A 94 -1.70 -10.87 -10.11
C LEU A 94 -3.18 -10.55 -10.00
N ARG A 95 -4.02 -11.46 -10.49
CA ARG A 95 -5.45 -11.39 -10.25
C ARG A 95 -5.72 -11.54 -8.74
N ALA A 96 -6.47 -10.60 -8.16
CA ALA A 96 -6.71 -10.54 -6.73
C ALA A 96 -7.38 -11.82 -6.20
N THR A 97 -8.40 -12.32 -6.91
CA THR A 97 -9.11 -13.55 -6.59
C THR A 97 -8.16 -14.75 -6.51
N ASP A 98 -7.39 -14.99 -7.58
CA ASP A 98 -6.50 -16.14 -7.66
C ASP A 98 -5.44 -16.10 -6.55
N TRP A 99 -4.88 -14.91 -6.27
CA TRP A 99 -3.90 -14.76 -5.21
C TRP A 99 -4.51 -15.02 -3.83
N LEU A 100 -5.69 -14.47 -3.53
CA LEU A 100 -6.34 -14.64 -2.23
C LEU A 100 -6.71 -16.11 -1.98
N LEU A 101 -7.26 -16.80 -2.97
CA LEU A 101 -7.59 -18.23 -2.86
C LEU A 101 -6.36 -19.11 -2.65
N ALA A 102 -5.23 -18.78 -3.29
CA ALA A 102 -4.01 -19.58 -3.20
C ALA A 102 -3.20 -19.35 -1.92
N ASN A 103 -3.35 -18.20 -1.24
CA ASN A 103 -2.44 -17.77 -0.16
C ASN A 103 -3.10 -17.59 1.21
N THR A 104 -4.43 -17.73 1.31
CA THR A 104 -5.16 -17.61 2.57
C THR A 104 -6.24 -18.69 2.68
N SER A 105 -6.74 -18.95 3.89
CA SER A 105 -7.82 -19.89 4.21
C SER A 105 -9.14 -19.18 4.57
N GLU A 106 -10.27 -19.88 4.58
CA GLU A 106 -11.57 -19.28 4.93
C GLU A 106 -11.67 -18.86 6.40
N GLU A 107 -10.85 -19.45 7.26
CA GLU A 107 -10.77 -19.14 8.70
C GLU A 107 -9.87 -17.92 9.01
N ASP A 108 -9.25 -17.33 7.99
CA ASP A 108 -8.37 -16.18 8.17
C ASP A 108 -9.16 -14.88 8.37
N ASP A 109 -8.64 -14.04 9.26
CA ASP A 109 -9.18 -12.73 9.56
C ASP A 109 -8.38 -11.68 8.79
N ILE A 110 -8.87 -11.32 7.60
CA ILE A 110 -8.11 -10.60 6.58
C ILE A 110 -8.51 -9.12 6.52
N TYR A 111 -7.51 -8.25 6.67
CA TYR A 111 -7.64 -6.80 6.55
C TYR A 111 -6.91 -6.33 5.30
N LEU A 112 -7.60 -5.59 4.44
CA LEU A 112 -7.06 -5.15 3.16
C LEU A 112 -6.95 -3.63 3.13
N LYS A 113 -5.75 -3.11 2.84
CA LYS A 113 -5.54 -1.72 2.46
C LYS A 113 -5.24 -1.63 0.96
N LEU A 114 -5.97 -0.75 0.27
CA LEU A 114 -5.79 -0.44 -1.14
C LEU A 114 -5.40 1.03 -1.31
N ASN A 115 -4.21 1.27 -1.85
CA ASN A 115 -3.77 2.54 -2.41
C ASN A 115 -2.71 2.24 -3.48
N CYS A 116 -3.19 1.85 -4.66
CA CYS A 116 -2.41 1.38 -5.81
C CYS A 116 -2.68 2.22 -7.06
N GLU A 117 -3.00 3.50 -6.83
CA GLU A 117 -2.88 4.60 -7.78
C GLU A 117 -3.73 4.41 -9.04
N GLY A 118 -4.93 3.82 -8.90
CA GLY A 118 -5.93 3.66 -9.94
C GLY A 118 -6.44 2.23 -10.14
N SER A 119 -5.73 1.22 -9.64
CA SER A 119 -6.15 -0.18 -9.76
C SER A 119 -7.08 -0.64 -8.64
N GLU A 120 -7.49 0.25 -7.73
CA GLU A 120 -8.34 -0.12 -6.58
C GLU A 120 -9.68 -0.70 -7.04
N CYS A 121 -10.30 -0.05 -8.04
CA CYS A 121 -11.55 -0.52 -8.61
C CYS A 121 -11.39 -1.89 -9.28
N ASP A 122 -10.28 -2.12 -10.01
CA ASP A 122 -10.03 -3.41 -10.66
C ASP A 122 -9.93 -4.56 -9.64
N VAL A 123 -9.24 -4.32 -8.54
CA VAL A 123 -9.08 -5.31 -7.47
C VAL A 123 -10.41 -5.59 -6.78
N ILE A 124 -11.16 -4.55 -6.42
CA ILE A 124 -12.44 -4.72 -5.71
C ILE A 124 -13.50 -5.37 -6.62
N GLU A 125 -13.61 -4.96 -7.88
CA GLU A 125 -14.57 -5.53 -8.82
C GLU A 125 -14.31 -7.02 -9.05
N ASP A 126 -13.05 -7.44 -9.25
CA ASP A 126 -12.71 -8.86 -9.38
C ASP A 126 -13.12 -9.68 -8.15
N MET A 127 -12.87 -9.15 -6.94
CA MET A 127 -13.24 -9.85 -5.71
C MET A 127 -14.76 -9.87 -5.48
N LEU A 128 -15.48 -8.84 -5.91
CA LEU A 128 -16.94 -8.80 -5.87
C LEU A 128 -17.54 -9.80 -6.85
N ASP A 129 -17.03 -9.84 -8.09
CA ASP A 129 -17.52 -10.71 -9.17
C ASP A 129 -17.27 -12.19 -8.85
N SER A 130 -16.14 -12.51 -8.22
CA SER A 130 -15.81 -13.89 -7.80
C SER A 130 -16.41 -14.29 -6.45
N GLY A 131 -16.95 -13.34 -5.68
CA GLY A 131 -17.51 -13.55 -4.35
C GLY A 131 -16.45 -13.65 -3.22
N VAL A 132 -15.16 -13.68 -3.53
CA VAL A 132 -14.10 -13.80 -2.50
C VAL A 132 -13.98 -12.56 -1.61
N ILE A 133 -14.61 -11.44 -1.98
CA ILE A 133 -14.71 -10.23 -1.15
C ILE A 133 -15.20 -10.55 0.26
N GLY A 134 -16.10 -11.53 0.40
CA GLY A 134 -16.69 -11.94 1.69
C GLY A 134 -15.68 -12.53 2.67
N ARG A 135 -14.47 -12.90 2.20
CA ARG A 135 -13.35 -13.35 3.06
C ARG A 135 -12.66 -12.19 3.77
N LEU A 136 -12.91 -10.94 3.36
CA LEU A 136 -12.28 -9.77 3.95
C LEU A 136 -13.10 -9.28 5.14
N ARG A 137 -12.44 -9.13 6.28
CA ARG A 137 -13.06 -8.58 7.49
C ARG A 137 -13.37 -7.10 7.33
N SER A 138 -12.40 -6.34 6.81
CA SER A 138 -12.56 -4.91 6.56
C SER A 138 -11.58 -4.44 5.48
N ILE A 139 -11.99 -3.41 4.74
CA ILE A 139 -11.22 -2.82 3.66
C ILE A 139 -10.98 -1.33 3.96
N TYR A 140 -9.74 -0.87 3.87
CA TYR A 140 -9.42 0.53 3.68
C TYR A 140 -9.09 0.77 2.22
N VAL A 141 -9.72 1.76 1.59
CA VAL A 141 -9.49 2.08 0.18
C VAL A 141 -9.35 3.58 -0.03
N ASP A 142 -8.23 3.99 -0.61
CA ASP A 142 -8.00 5.35 -1.10
C ASP A 142 -8.19 5.39 -2.61
N PHE A 143 -9.33 5.92 -3.06
CA PHE A 143 -9.70 5.91 -4.47
C PHE A 143 -8.98 7.03 -5.24
N ASP A 144 -7.86 6.65 -5.86
CA ASP A 144 -7.10 7.51 -6.77
C ASP A 144 -7.69 7.60 -8.19
N VAL A 145 -8.67 6.76 -8.53
CA VAL A 145 -9.40 6.83 -9.80
C VAL A 145 -10.02 8.20 -10.07
N ARG A 146 -10.27 9.01 -9.04
CA ARG A 146 -10.72 10.41 -9.18
C ARG A 146 -9.72 11.30 -9.94
N LYS A 147 -8.43 10.93 -9.91
CA LYS A 147 -7.33 11.62 -10.59
C LYS A 147 -7.10 11.08 -12.01
N ILE A 148 -7.91 10.12 -12.45
CA ILE A 148 -7.79 9.43 -13.74
C ILE A 148 -9.11 9.65 -14.50
N PRO A 149 -9.16 10.57 -15.48
CA PRO A 149 -10.40 10.97 -16.13
C PRO A 149 -11.23 9.79 -16.66
N SER A 150 -10.58 8.79 -17.28
CA SER A 150 -11.29 7.61 -17.81
C SER A 150 -11.93 6.73 -16.72
N GLN A 151 -11.46 6.81 -15.47
CA GLN A 151 -11.87 5.93 -14.38
C GLN A 151 -12.68 6.64 -13.28
N ALA A 152 -12.82 7.97 -13.35
CA ALA A 152 -13.39 8.78 -12.26
C ALA A 152 -14.79 8.33 -11.81
N HIS A 153 -15.62 7.83 -12.75
CA HIS A 153 -16.97 7.34 -12.46
C HIS A 153 -17.00 6.04 -11.63
N ARG A 154 -15.96 5.21 -11.71
CA ARG A 154 -15.96 3.85 -11.13
C ARG A 154 -16.03 3.85 -9.61
N ARG A 155 -15.51 4.89 -8.94
CA ARG A 155 -15.58 5.00 -7.48
C ARG A 155 -17.01 4.81 -6.96
N ALA A 156 -17.96 5.57 -7.52
CA ALA A 156 -19.35 5.54 -7.07
C ALA A 156 -19.98 4.16 -7.25
N THR A 157 -19.74 3.54 -8.41
CA THR A 157 -20.20 2.18 -8.72
C THR A 157 -19.63 1.15 -7.76
N VAL A 158 -18.31 1.18 -7.51
CA VAL A 158 -17.65 0.22 -6.61
C VAL A 158 -18.13 0.38 -5.16
N GLU A 159 -18.24 1.61 -4.66
CA GLU A 159 -18.79 1.84 -3.32
C GLU A 159 -20.23 1.34 -3.19
N GLN A 160 -21.07 1.55 -4.22
CA GLN A 160 -22.44 1.05 -4.22
C GLN A 160 -22.47 -0.49 -4.15
N ARG A 161 -21.63 -1.16 -4.95
CA ARG A 161 -21.53 -2.63 -4.94
C ARG A 161 -21.04 -3.16 -3.60
N LEU A 162 -20.03 -2.53 -2.99
CA LEU A 162 -19.56 -2.89 -1.64
C LEU A 162 -20.68 -2.79 -0.60
N ARG A 163 -21.48 -1.72 -0.64
CA ARG A 163 -22.65 -1.54 0.24
C ARG A 163 -23.73 -2.61 0.00
N GLN A 164 -24.02 -2.96 -1.26
CA GLN A 164 -24.97 -4.02 -1.61
C GLN A 164 -24.54 -5.39 -1.08
N HIS A 165 -23.24 -5.69 -1.11
CA HIS A 165 -22.66 -6.90 -0.54
C HIS A 165 -22.48 -6.84 1.00
N ARG A 166 -22.88 -5.72 1.65
CA ARG A 166 -22.69 -5.46 3.08
C ARG A 166 -21.22 -5.60 3.54
N GLN A 167 -20.28 -5.37 2.62
CA GLN A 167 -18.86 -5.43 2.92
C GLN A 167 -18.46 -4.24 3.79
N GLN A 168 -17.71 -4.48 4.87
CA GLN A 168 -17.18 -3.38 5.69
C GLN A 168 -16.01 -2.72 4.96
N PHE A 169 -16.13 -1.42 4.70
CA PHE A 169 -15.06 -0.63 4.11
C PHE A 169 -15.01 0.79 4.69
N VAL A 170 -13.83 1.41 4.61
CA VAL A 170 -13.55 2.78 5.05
C VAL A 170 -12.76 3.50 3.97
N THR A 171 -13.13 4.75 3.72
CA THR A 171 -12.42 5.66 2.82
C THR A 171 -11.77 6.79 3.63
N PRO A 172 -10.71 7.46 3.14
CA PRO A 172 -10.13 8.60 3.83
C PRO A 172 -11.15 9.71 4.14
N ASP A 173 -12.12 9.92 3.25
CA ASP A 173 -13.16 10.95 3.38
C ASP A 173 -14.09 10.72 4.60
N SER A 174 -14.14 9.48 5.14
CA SER A 174 -14.95 9.14 6.33
C SER A 174 -14.15 9.18 7.64
N LEU A 175 -12.88 9.59 7.60
CA LEU A 175 -11.98 9.62 8.74
C LEU A 175 -11.61 11.04 9.14
N THR A 176 -11.20 11.21 10.39
CA THR A 176 -10.70 12.49 10.89
C THR A 176 -9.31 12.81 10.31
N ARG A 177 -8.50 11.77 10.07
CA ARG A 177 -7.18 11.89 9.45
C ARG A 177 -7.28 11.76 7.93
N PRO A 178 -6.70 12.70 7.17
CA PRO A 178 -7.03 12.86 5.75
C PRO A 178 -6.46 11.80 4.81
N ALA A 179 -5.32 11.16 5.13
CA ALA A 179 -4.70 10.13 4.29
C ALA A 179 -3.55 9.38 4.98
N GLY A 180 -3.04 8.34 4.29
CA GLY A 180 -1.78 7.66 4.60
C GLY A 180 -1.77 6.91 5.94
N SER A 181 -0.59 6.82 6.56
CA SER A 181 -0.39 6.05 7.79
C SER A 181 -1.29 6.46 8.95
N ALA A 182 -1.65 7.75 9.05
CA ALA A 182 -2.54 8.24 10.10
C ALA A 182 -3.98 7.77 9.91
N ALA A 183 -4.49 7.82 8.67
CA ALA A 183 -5.81 7.33 8.29
C ALA A 183 -5.92 5.80 8.48
N VAL A 184 -4.91 5.04 8.04
CA VAL A 184 -4.86 3.59 8.26
C VAL A 184 -4.85 3.24 9.75
N ARG A 185 -4.11 4.01 10.57
CA ARG A 185 -4.10 3.82 12.03
C ARG A 185 -5.46 4.08 12.67
N GLU A 186 -6.18 5.11 12.20
CA GLU A 186 -7.54 5.41 12.64
C GLU A 186 -8.51 4.29 12.24
N TRP A 187 -8.50 3.88 10.96
CA TRP A 187 -9.29 2.75 10.48
C TRP A 187 -9.06 1.48 11.29
N LEU A 188 -7.81 1.07 11.51
CA LEU A 188 -7.49 -0.10 12.31
C LEU A 188 -8.00 0.02 13.77
N THR A 189 -8.10 1.25 14.30
CA THR A 189 -8.68 1.47 15.63
C THR A 189 -10.20 1.26 15.63
N LEU A 190 -10.89 1.62 14.53
CA LEU A 190 -12.35 1.52 14.41
C LEU A 190 -12.85 0.08 14.22
N VAL A 191 -12.11 -0.76 13.50
CA VAL A 191 -12.53 -2.13 13.12
C VAL A 191 -12.53 -3.16 14.25
N GLY A 192 -12.30 -2.74 15.50
CA GLY A 192 -12.60 -3.53 16.68
C GLY A 192 -11.39 -4.14 17.40
N PRO A 193 -11.65 -5.04 18.36
CA PRO A 193 -10.68 -5.42 19.38
C PRO A 193 -9.46 -6.05 18.73
N GLN A 194 -8.32 -5.55 19.17
CA GLN A 194 -7.04 -6.01 18.71
C GLN A 194 -6.53 -7.03 19.73
N SER A 195 -6.01 -8.15 19.25
CA SER A 195 -5.33 -9.13 20.11
C SER A 195 -3.84 -8.77 20.13
N PRO A 196 -3.36 -7.98 21.12
CA PRO A 196 -2.01 -7.45 21.06
C PRO A 196 -1.04 -8.62 21.17
N ALA A 197 -0.12 -8.75 20.21
CA ALA A 197 0.97 -9.69 20.34
C ALA A 197 1.95 -9.14 21.38
N ALA A 198 2.11 -9.83 22.52
CA ALA A 198 3.11 -9.44 23.52
C ALA A 198 4.54 -9.50 22.94
N ARG A 199 4.77 -10.44 22.01
CA ARG A 199 6.05 -10.62 21.31
C ARG A 199 6.30 -9.47 20.33
N GLY A 200 7.51 -8.92 20.37
CA GLY A 200 7.96 -7.91 19.41
C GLY A 200 7.70 -6.45 19.80
N THR A 201 6.95 -6.17 20.89
CA THR A 201 6.66 -4.80 21.34
C THR A 201 7.93 -3.96 21.57
N LEU A 202 8.93 -4.52 22.25
CA LEU A 202 10.21 -3.82 22.46
C LEU A 202 10.93 -3.57 21.14
N ARG A 203 11.01 -4.57 20.27
CA ARG A 203 11.66 -4.43 18.94
C ARG A 203 10.98 -3.37 18.09
N TYR A 204 9.65 -3.32 18.10
CA TYR A 204 8.87 -2.32 17.39
C TYR A 204 9.08 -0.91 17.95
N ARG A 205 9.07 -0.76 19.29
CA ARG A 205 9.35 0.53 19.96
C ARG A 205 10.76 1.03 19.67
N LEU A 206 11.73 0.13 19.71
CA LEU A 206 13.11 0.40 19.30
C LEU A 206 13.27 0.50 17.78
N GLY A 207 12.19 0.35 17.00
CA GLY A 207 12.15 0.44 15.53
C GLY A 207 13.11 -0.49 14.78
N LEU A 208 13.52 -1.61 15.40
CA LEU A 208 14.51 -2.53 14.84
C LEU A 208 14.02 -3.27 13.60
N HIS A 209 12.71 -3.24 13.34
CA HIS A 209 12.10 -3.73 12.11
C HIS A 209 12.28 -2.78 10.93
N ARG A 210 12.57 -1.49 11.18
CA ARG A 210 12.66 -0.47 10.13
C ARG A 210 14.02 -0.52 9.42
N PRO A 211 14.06 -0.22 8.12
CA PRO A 211 15.31 -0.06 7.40
C PRO A 211 16.21 1.04 8.00
N PRO A 212 17.55 0.92 7.92
CA PRO A 212 18.49 1.93 8.43
C PRO A 212 18.27 3.36 7.90
N TYR A 213 17.79 3.53 6.66
CA TYR A 213 17.55 4.87 6.11
C TYR A 213 16.42 5.62 6.84
N VAL A 214 15.48 4.91 7.47
CA VAL A 214 14.40 5.54 8.26
C VAL A 214 14.99 6.21 9.50
N TRP A 215 16.01 5.61 10.10
CA TRP A 215 16.76 6.20 11.20
C TRP A 215 17.60 7.39 10.77
N ALA A 216 18.33 7.23 9.66
CA ALA A 216 19.15 8.29 9.09
C ALA A 216 18.30 9.52 8.71
N SER A 217 17.14 9.31 8.08
CA SER A 217 16.22 10.40 7.72
C SER A 217 15.59 11.07 8.94
N ARG A 218 15.27 10.32 10.01
CA ARG A 218 14.79 10.90 11.28
C ARG A 218 15.86 11.73 11.98
N ALA A 219 17.08 11.20 12.07
CA ALA A 219 18.21 11.93 12.63
C ALA A 219 18.46 13.22 11.82
N ALA A 220 18.52 13.12 10.49
CA ALA A 220 18.68 14.25 9.60
C ALA A 220 17.57 15.30 9.76
N LYS A 221 16.30 14.90 9.91
CA LYS A 221 15.18 15.84 10.17
C LYS A 221 15.31 16.56 11.51
N ALA A 222 15.90 15.90 12.53
CA ALA A 222 16.06 16.47 13.85
C ALA A 222 17.28 17.42 13.94
N THR A 223 18.31 17.18 13.13
CA THR A 223 19.58 17.92 13.20
C THR A 223 19.77 18.95 12.09
N LEU A 224 19.09 18.82 10.95
CA LEU A 224 19.24 19.74 9.82
C LEU A 224 18.10 20.77 9.77
N PRO A 225 18.40 22.04 9.44
CA PRO A 225 17.37 23.02 9.12
C PRO A 225 16.47 22.52 7.98
N LYS A 226 15.14 22.72 8.09
CA LYS A 226 14.14 22.32 7.08
C LYS A 226 14.52 22.60 5.62
N PRO A 227 15.11 23.76 5.23
CA PRO A 227 15.53 24.00 3.85
C PRO A 227 16.66 23.06 3.40
N ALA A 228 17.63 22.76 4.26
CA ALA A 228 18.74 21.86 3.96
C ALA A 228 18.25 20.40 3.82
N TYR A 229 17.34 19.97 4.69
CA TYR A 229 16.70 18.66 4.57
C TYR A 229 15.89 18.53 3.27
N SER A 230 15.13 19.57 2.90
CA SER A 230 14.32 19.57 1.67
C SER A 230 15.19 19.58 0.41
N LEU A 231 16.31 20.32 0.43
CA LEU A 231 17.33 20.29 -0.61
C LEU A 231 18.00 18.92 -0.71
N ALA A 232 18.42 18.31 0.40
CA ALA A 232 19.02 16.99 0.42
C ALA A 232 18.06 15.90 -0.06
N ALA A 233 16.79 15.94 0.32
CA ALA A 233 15.76 15.03 -0.16
C ALA A 233 15.50 15.19 -1.67
N ARG A 234 15.47 16.44 -2.17
CA ARG A 234 15.38 16.73 -3.61
C ARG A 234 16.63 16.26 -4.36
N HIS A 235 17.81 16.43 -3.78
CA HIS A 235 19.09 16.09 -4.41
C HIS A 235 19.35 14.58 -4.42
N LEU A 236 18.96 13.86 -3.36
CA LEU A 236 18.94 12.39 -3.33
C LEU A 236 17.90 11.87 -4.33
N GLY A 237 16.68 12.42 -4.33
CA GLY A 237 15.67 12.08 -5.34
C GLY A 237 16.08 12.43 -6.80
N ALA A 238 16.95 13.42 -7.01
CA ALA A 238 17.52 13.75 -8.31
C ALA A 238 18.74 12.88 -8.68
N GLN A 239 19.57 12.48 -7.71
CA GLN A 239 20.69 11.56 -7.94
C GLN A 239 20.22 10.13 -8.22
N THR A 240 19.10 9.70 -7.63
CA THR A 240 18.45 8.43 -7.99
C THR A 240 17.95 8.46 -9.45
N ARG A 241 17.54 9.62 -9.96
CA ARG A 241 17.18 9.83 -11.37
C ARG A 241 18.38 9.76 -12.33
N LEU A 242 19.58 10.16 -11.89
CA LEU A 242 20.81 10.12 -12.70
C LEU A 242 21.52 8.77 -12.70
N ARG A 243 21.32 7.92 -11.69
CA ARG A 243 21.94 6.59 -11.59
C ARG A 243 21.16 5.48 -12.31
N THR A 244 19.99 5.78 -12.85
CA THR A 244 19.14 4.85 -13.61
C THR A 244 19.16 5.10 -15.12
N SER A 245 19.88 6.14 -15.58
CA SER A 245 20.12 6.47 -16.99
C SER A 245 21.46 5.93 -17.53
N ARG A 246 22.03 4.90 -16.89
CA ARG A 246 23.19 4.13 -17.38
C ARG A 246 22.89 2.64 -17.34
#